data_AF-A0A4Y8M1B6-F1
#
_entry.id   AF-A0A4Y8M1B6-F1
#
_cell.length_a   1.000
_cell.length_b   1.000
_cell.length_c   1.000
_cell.angle_alpha   90.00
_cell.angle_beta   90.00
_cell.angle_gamma   90.00
#
_symmetry.space_group_name_H-M   'P 1'
#
loop_
_entity.id
_entity.type
_entity.pdbx_description
1 polymer ?
#
loop_
_entity_poly.entity_id
_entity_poly.type
_entity_poly.pdbx_seq_one_letter_code
_entity_poly.pdbx_strand_id
1 'polypeptide(L)'
;MAKPRFIGDQHVREVYKALVHRKESRAWSSESTEVARETARFIWTRFPNPEQIVCKFDHSNPDLHPDLTILTANSVYPINLFSITGSQKVQQKNLGAKSFLSKYFLSDDLQAQFNHYFNYVYTIFLEELLEAKSIAMPSNIEDLKTVVRGHFPHFDELSSPCRSRFLLSIRDHSFMLLQNHYNTNPDGFMYAFDELLLANQMNVVTRIYKDRVTVEELKPVAGEYKDIVVYKKNRDTIGIQYGSVALTLRFKFESSPLSAIKLAASYEEHSSTAEFLNQTKLVNQRSIAQMEAIWTQTLFSKSSNISNAVGKCHEAFSYYWLLVKNPGIIQNDEQECSSYFHSYLSKIDQTTATAIRQSSEQTAELIMKYIHEKRNSATLEGIQLVADIYTSDRLNTGDVKVSIRHRNGQVDEIYISLKAIRNMVKKITTKNPGMGTLLGATYFDLQEDLRDKVATVQAEFEQGQLSHQDCLEALSQEVGMALSRASQGNLVQGIQNLLGHALTVITAYQQNRTIYVEHSNITSRVIVHRNTPTRIQTTLRWNENEEELSLRIKFSGGHSHGWRVCKIDCVNS
;
A
#
# COMPACT_ATOMS: atom_id res chain seq x y z
N MET A 1 21.48 -3.47 -28.13
CA MET A 1 21.86 -2.98 -26.79
C MET A 1 22.36 -4.17 -25.95
N ALA A 2 23.54 -4.07 -25.35
CA ALA A 2 24.06 -5.12 -24.46
C ALA A 2 23.22 -5.20 -23.18
N LYS A 3 23.04 -6.42 -22.62
CA LYS A 3 22.33 -6.60 -21.35
C LYS A 3 23.10 -5.92 -20.20
N PRO A 4 22.45 -5.22 -19.25
CA PRO A 4 23.12 -4.44 -18.19
C PRO A 4 24.17 -5.21 -17.38
N ARG A 5 23.96 -6.51 -17.13
CA ARG A 5 24.92 -7.37 -16.43
C ARG A 5 26.29 -7.44 -17.14
N PHE A 6 26.29 -7.51 -18.47
CA PHE A 6 27.54 -7.56 -19.24
C PHE A 6 28.32 -6.25 -19.13
N ILE A 7 27.64 -5.12 -19.02
CA ILE A 7 28.28 -3.80 -18.86
C ILE A 7 28.97 -3.71 -17.49
N GLY A 8 28.27 -4.13 -16.42
CA GLY A 8 28.84 -4.15 -15.07
C GLY A 8 30.02 -5.11 -14.92
N ASP A 9 29.85 -6.35 -15.39
CA ASP A 9 30.90 -7.37 -15.33
C ASP A 9 32.14 -6.99 -16.16
N GLN A 10 31.94 -6.35 -17.32
CA GLN A 10 33.03 -5.80 -18.13
C GLN A 10 33.75 -4.66 -17.41
N HIS A 11 33.00 -3.74 -16.79
CA HIS A 11 33.58 -2.64 -16.03
C HIS A 11 34.49 -3.16 -14.91
N VAL A 12 34.05 -4.16 -14.13
CA VAL A 12 34.86 -4.79 -13.08
C VAL A 12 36.18 -5.35 -13.65
N ARG A 13 36.12 -6.08 -14.77
CA ARG A 13 37.31 -6.63 -15.43
C ARG A 13 38.28 -5.55 -15.91
N GLU A 14 37.76 -4.45 -16.46
CA GLU A 14 38.61 -3.35 -16.95
C GLU A 14 39.27 -2.55 -15.83
N VAL A 15 38.56 -2.35 -14.71
CA VAL A 15 39.12 -1.72 -13.50
C VAL A 15 40.22 -2.61 -12.92
N TYR A 16 39.97 -3.92 -12.80
CA TYR A 16 40.97 -4.89 -12.37
C TYR A 16 42.24 -4.83 -13.25
N LYS A 17 42.08 -4.89 -14.58
CA LYS A 17 43.20 -4.78 -15.53
C LYS A 17 43.98 -3.48 -15.35
N ALA A 18 43.29 -2.35 -15.19
CA ALA A 18 43.93 -1.05 -15.00
C ALA A 18 44.75 -1.00 -13.70
N LEU A 19 44.23 -1.57 -12.61
CA LEU A 19 44.90 -1.64 -11.31
C LEU A 19 46.12 -2.57 -11.33
N VAL A 20 46.01 -3.76 -11.92
CA VAL A 20 47.12 -4.71 -12.05
C VAL A 20 48.23 -4.12 -12.92
N HIS A 21 47.88 -3.54 -14.08
CA HIS A 21 48.86 -2.89 -14.93
C HIS A 21 49.56 -1.73 -14.20
N ARG A 22 48.83 -0.91 -13.44
CA ARG A 22 49.40 0.16 -12.63
C ARG A 22 50.40 -0.35 -11.60
N LYS A 23 50.12 -1.48 -10.98
CA LYS A 23 51.02 -2.12 -10.00
C LYS A 23 52.32 -2.63 -10.65
N GLU A 24 52.23 -3.21 -11.83
CA GLU A 24 53.38 -3.81 -12.53
C GLU A 24 54.23 -2.78 -13.27
N SER A 25 53.61 -1.89 -14.06
CA SER A 25 54.31 -1.00 -14.99
C SER A 25 54.52 0.42 -14.47
N ARG A 26 53.92 0.78 -13.33
CA ARG A 26 53.79 2.17 -12.86
C ARG A 26 53.17 3.11 -13.91
N ALA A 27 52.41 2.61 -14.86
CA ALA A 27 51.62 3.38 -15.82
C ALA A 27 50.15 2.92 -15.80
N TRP A 28 49.22 3.74 -16.28
CA TRP A 28 47.81 3.33 -16.44
C TRP A 28 47.61 2.61 -17.77
N SER A 29 46.81 1.54 -17.80
CA SER A 29 46.55 0.78 -19.03
C SER A 29 45.87 1.65 -20.10
N SER A 30 46.49 1.76 -21.29
CA SER A 30 45.89 2.42 -22.45
C SER A 30 44.69 1.65 -23.01
N GLU A 31 44.64 0.33 -22.80
CA GLU A 31 43.60 -0.59 -23.27
C GLU A 31 42.31 -0.53 -22.45
N SER A 32 42.37 -0.04 -21.21
CA SER A 32 41.17 0.15 -20.37
C SER A 32 40.39 1.39 -20.81
N THR A 33 39.06 1.35 -20.69
CA THR A 33 38.22 2.54 -20.92
C THR A 33 38.58 3.67 -19.96
N GLU A 34 38.30 4.92 -20.35
CA GLU A 34 38.49 6.09 -19.48
C GLU A 34 37.72 5.94 -18.16
N VAL A 35 36.48 5.45 -18.23
CA VAL A 35 35.62 5.14 -17.08
C VAL A 35 36.32 4.19 -16.10
N ALA A 36 36.87 3.09 -16.62
CA ALA A 36 37.59 2.12 -15.79
C ALA A 36 38.89 2.70 -15.21
N ARG A 37 39.62 3.53 -15.97
CA ARG A 37 40.84 4.20 -15.49
C ARG A 37 40.58 5.18 -14.36
N GLU A 38 39.54 6.01 -14.45
CA GLU A 38 39.17 6.95 -13.38
C GLU A 38 38.79 6.20 -12.10
N THR A 39 38.02 5.12 -12.24
CA THR A 39 37.65 4.26 -11.12
C THR A 39 38.89 3.63 -10.47
N ALA A 40 39.81 3.10 -11.28
CA ALA A 40 41.06 2.53 -10.81
C ALA A 40 41.96 3.57 -10.13
N ARG A 41 42.03 4.81 -10.65
CA ARG A 41 42.75 5.94 -10.02
C ARG A 41 42.22 6.28 -8.64
N PHE A 42 40.90 6.32 -8.50
CA PHE A 42 40.24 6.57 -7.23
C PHE A 42 40.56 5.49 -6.19
N ILE A 43 40.51 4.21 -6.59
CA ILE A 43 40.85 3.08 -5.71
C ILE A 43 42.34 3.12 -5.34
N TRP A 44 43.23 3.32 -6.31
CA TRP A 44 44.68 3.36 -6.08
C TRP A 44 45.12 4.50 -5.14
N THR A 45 44.43 5.64 -5.20
CA THR A 45 44.69 6.76 -4.29
C THR A 45 44.41 6.39 -2.83
N ARG A 46 43.41 5.53 -2.57
CA ARG A 46 43.07 5.06 -1.21
C ARG A 46 43.94 3.89 -0.76
N PHE A 47 44.33 3.02 -1.68
CA PHE A 47 45.16 1.86 -1.41
C PHE A 47 46.45 1.92 -2.24
N PRO A 48 47.39 2.82 -1.89
CA PRO A 48 48.64 2.91 -2.62
C PRO A 48 49.47 1.64 -2.43
N ASN A 49 49.94 1.07 -3.54
CA ASN A 49 50.83 -0.10 -3.57
C ASN A 49 50.26 -1.35 -2.85
N PRO A 50 49.10 -1.87 -3.28
CA PRO A 50 48.50 -3.05 -2.65
C PRO A 50 49.35 -4.30 -2.84
N GLU A 51 49.42 -5.17 -1.81
CA GLU A 51 50.16 -6.44 -1.85
C GLU A 51 49.54 -7.42 -2.84
N GLN A 52 48.21 -7.44 -2.92
CA GLN A 52 47.46 -8.25 -3.88
C GLN A 52 46.14 -7.58 -4.24
N ILE A 53 45.69 -7.83 -5.47
CA ILE A 53 44.41 -7.39 -6.03
C ILE A 53 43.75 -8.66 -6.56
N VAL A 54 42.57 -9.00 -6.07
CA VAL A 54 41.80 -10.19 -6.49
C VAL A 54 40.49 -9.74 -7.11
N CYS A 55 40.08 -10.37 -8.20
CA CYS A 55 38.81 -10.11 -8.87
C CYS A 55 37.81 -11.25 -8.60
N LYS A 56 36.51 -10.95 -8.47
CA LYS A 56 35.49 -12.01 -8.33
C LYS A 56 35.53 -13.06 -9.44
N PHE A 57 36.00 -12.69 -10.63
CA PHE A 57 36.09 -13.60 -11.77
C PHE A 57 37.27 -14.58 -11.72
N ASP A 58 38.14 -14.44 -10.72
CA ASP A 58 39.20 -15.43 -10.44
C ASP A 58 38.64 -16.65 -9.70
N HIS A 59 37.38 -16.60 -9.22
CA HIS A 59 36.69 -17.67 -8.52
C HIS A 59 35.68 -18.42 -9.41
N SER A 60 35.38 -19.67 -9.05
CA SER A 60 34.39 -20.51 -9.75
C SER A 60 32.95 -20.01 -9.63
N ASN A 61 32.62 -19.30 -8.54
CA ASN A 61 31.30 -18.70 -8.29
C ASN A 61 31.40 -17.18 -8.07
N PRO A 62 31.64 -16.37 -9.12
CA PRO A 62 31.90 -14.94 -8.98
C PRO A 62 30.81 -14.16 -8.22
N ASP A 63 29.56 -14.60 -8.31
CA ASP A 63 28.43 -13.92 -7.65
C ASP A 63 28.45 -14.04 -6.12
N LEU A 64 29.32 -14.85 -5.52
CA LEU A 64 29.48 -15.00 -4.06
C LEU A 64 30.63 -14.15 -3.49
N HIS A 65 31.35 -13.42 -4.34
CA HIS A 65 32.52 -12.63 -3.94
C HIS A 65 32.31 -11.13 -4.24
N PRO A 66 32.99 -10.22 -3.49
CA PRO A 66 33.07 -8.80 -3.83
C PRO A 66 33.70 -8.59 -5.21
N ASP A 67 33.33 -7.53 -5.93
CA ASP A 67 33.84 -7.27 -7.28
C ASP A 67 35.37 -7.26 -7.35
N LEU A 68 36.00 -6.58 -6.39
CA LEU A 68 37.43 -6.61 -6.14
C LEU A 68 37.72 -6.83 -4.65
N THR A 69 38.85 -7.44 -4.34
CA THR A 69 39.41 -7.49 -2.99
C THR A 69 40.84 -6.95 -3.03
N ILE A 70 41.12 -5.94 -2.21
CA ILE A 70 42.47 -5.36 -2.07
C ILE A 70 43.07 -5.87 -0.77
N LEU A 71 44.26 -6.48 -0.87
CA LEU A 71 45.03 -6.92 0.29
C LEU A 71 46.18 -5.95 0.52
N THR A 72 46.30 -5.50 1.77
CA THR A 72 47.47 -4.78 2.28
C THR A 72 48.09 -5.60 3.41
N ALA A 73 49.28 -5.19 3.88
CA ALA A 73 50.03 -5.92 4.90
C ALA A 73 49.23 -6.29 6.17
N ASN A 74 48.20 -5.50 6.51
CA ASN A 74 47.45 -5.65 7.76
C ASN A 74 45.95 -5.90 7.57
N SER A 75 45.41 -5.78 6.34
CA SER A 75 43.97 -5.67 6.14
C SER A 75 43.50 -6.20 4.78
N VAL A 76 42.26 -6.66 4.76
CA VAL A 76 41.54 -7.10 3.55
C VAL A 76 40.37 -6.15 3.32
N TYR A 77 40.32 -5.54 2.13
CA TYR A 77 39.30 -4.56 1.76
C TYR A 77 38.41 -5.09 0.62
N PRO A 78 37.16 -5.51 0.91
CA PRO A 78 36.19 -5.83 -0.13
C PRO A 78 35.68 -4.55 -0.79
N ILE A 79 35.66 -4.52 -2.12
CA ILE A 79 35.23 -3.37 -2.93
C ILE A 79 34.13 -3.81 -3.91
N ASN A 80 33.03 -3.06 -3.93
CA ASN A 80 31.97 -3.18 -4.93
C ASN A 80 32.05 -2.02 -5.92
N LEU A 81 31.81 -2.32 -7.20
CA LEU A 81 31.92 -1.34 -8.28
C LEU A 81 30.56 -1.13 -8.94
N PHE A 82 30.09 0.11 -8.92
CA PHE A 82 28.85 0.52 -9.58
C PHE A 82 29.16 1.48 -10.73
N SER A 83 28.78 1.11 -11.95
CA SER A 83 28.86 2.00 -13.12
C SER A 83 27.47 2.48 -13.49
N ILE A 84 27.23 3.79 -13.37
CA ILE A 84 25.90 4.39 -13.44
C ILE A 84 25.87 5.50 -14.49
N THR A 85 24.86 5.48 -15.36
CA THR A 85 24.63 6.56 -16.32
C THR A 85 23.66 7.60 -15.76
N GLY A 86 24.05 8.88 -15.82
CA GLY A 86 23.24 10.01 -15.36
C GLY A 86 22.94 10.00 -13.86
N SER A 87 21.73 10.42 -13.51
CA SER A 87 21.25 10.54 -12.12
C SER A 87 20.54 9.27 -11.61
N GLN A 88 20.80 8.11 -12.23
CA GLN A 88 20.18 6.86 -11.80
C GLN A 88 20.64 6.48 -10.39
N LYS A 89 19.76 5.75 -9.69
CA LYS A 89 20.03 5.23 -8.34
C LYS A 89 21.04 4.09 -8.40
N VAL A 90 21.83 3.96 -7.34
CA VAL A 90 22.67 2.77 -7.13
C VAL A 90 21.72 1.59 -6.88
N GLN A 91 21.77 0.56 -7.72
CA GLN A 91 20.96 -0.64 -7.57
C GLN A 91 21.85 -1.84 -7.29
N GLN A 92 21.56 -2.55 -6.21
CA GLN A 92 22.25 -3.78 -5.84
C GLN A 92 21.63 -5.02 -6.50
N LYS A 93 22.11 -6.21 -6.10
CA LYS A 93 21.55 -7.50 -6.49
C LYS A 93 20.06 -7.56 -6.15
N ASN A 94 19.28 -8.18 -7.03
CA ASN A 94 17.86 -8.38 -6.78
C ASN A 94 17.66 -9.48 -5.74
N LEU A 95 16.89 -9.21 -4.69
CA LEU A 95 16.57 -10.16 -3.63
C LEU A 95 15.41 -11.06 -4.05
N GLY A 96 15.35 -12.29 -3.53
CA GLY A 96 14.21 -13.18 -3.73
C GLY A 96 13.07 -12.86 -2.76
N ALA A 97 11.86 -12.59 -3.28
CA ALA A 97 10.73 -12.17 -2.43
C ALA A 97 10.30 -13.21 -1.39
N LYS A 98 10.52 -14.49 -1.64
CA LYS A 98 10.18 -15.57 -0.71
C LYS A 98 11.24 -15.88 0.35
N SER A 99 12.31 -15.07 0.43
CA SER A 99 13.42 -15.32 1.36
C SER A 99 14.06 -14.08 1.99
N PHE A 100 13.69 -12.87 1.57
CA PHE A 100 14.41 -11.66 1.98
C PHE A 100 14.19 -11.28 3.46
N LEU A 101 13.02 -11.56 4.05
CA LEU A 101 12.75 -11.25 5.46
C LEU A 101 13.58 -12.15 6.38
N SER A 102 13.64 -13.45 6.07
CA SER A 102 14.49 -14.40 6.79
C SER A 102 15.97 -14.04 6.64
N LYS A 103 16.44 -13.81 5.41
CA LYS A 103 17.86 -13.57 5.11
C LYS A 103 18.40 -12.24 5.61
N TYR A 104 17.61 -11.17 5.53
CA TYR A 104 18.10 -9.81 5.78
C TYR A 104 17.48 -9.19 7.02
N PHE A 105 16.26 -9.55 7.41
CA PHE A 105 15.65 -9.05 8.64
C PHE A 105 15.68 -10.08 9.78
N LEU A 106 16.38 -11.21 9.57
CA LEU A 106 16.61 -12.26 10.57
C LEU A 106 15.31 -12.81 11.17
N SER A 107 14.24 -12.90 10.36
CA SER A 107 12.93 -13.37 10.83
C SER A 107 12.29 -14.39 9.90
N ASP A 108 12.41 -15.66 10.29
CA ASP A 108 11.74 -16.79 9.61
C ASP A 108 10.22 -16.73 9.78
N ASP A 109 9.74 -16.30 10.93
CA ASP A 109 8.30 -16.16 11.21
C ASP A 109 7.64 -15.13 10.27
N LEU A 110 8.23 -13.93 10.14
CA LEU A 110 7.72 -12.93 9.19
C LEU A 110 7.81 -13.42 7.75
N GLN A 111 8.86 -14.18 7.41
CA GLN A 111 8.97 -14.77 6.08
C GLN A 111 7.87 -15.81 5.82
N ALA A 112 7.51 -16.60 6.82
CA ALA A 112 6.42 -17.58 6.73
C ALA A 112 5.06 -16.89 6.57
N GLN A 113 4.78 -15.86 7.38
CA GLN A 113 3.57 -15.03 7.27
C GLN A 113 3.47 -14.39 5.87
N PHE A 114 4.55 -13.75 5.41
CA PHE A 114 4.60 -13.17 4.06
C PHE A 114 4.37 -14.22 2.97
N ASN A 115 5.02 -15.38 3.05
CA ASN A 115 4.89 -16.43 2.05
C ASN A 115 3.47 -17.01 1.99
N HIS A 116 2.80 -17.15 3.13
CA HIS A 116 1.40 -17.56 3.20
C HIS A 116 0.51 -16.57 2.45
N TYR A 117 0.57 -15.29 2.80
CA TYR A 117 -0.20 -14.24 2.14
C TYR A 117 0.14 -14.11 0.65
N PHE A 118 1.44 -14.14 0.31
CA PHE A 118 1.93 -14.08 -1.08
C PHE A 118 1.29 -15.17 -1.95
N ASN A 119 1.24 -16.42 -1.48
CA ASN A 119 0.68 -17.53 -2.25
C ASN A 119 -0.83 -17.36 -2.47
N TYR A 120 -1.54 -16.88 -1.46
CA TYR A 120 -2.96 -16.55 -1.56
C TYR A 120 -3.21 -15.48 -2.63
N VAL A 121 -2.54 -14.31 -2.53
CA VAL A 121 -2.76 -13.23 -3.51
C VAL A 121 -2.18 -13.55 -4.90
N TYR A 122 -1.17 -14.42 -5.00
CA TYR A 122 -0.67 -14.88 -6.30
C TYR A 122 -1.69 -15.75 -7.02
N THR A 123 -2.45 -16.57 -6.29
CA THR A 123 -3.53 -17.39 -6.87
C THR A 123 -4.62 -16.48 -7.43
N ILE A 124 -5.09 -15.49 -6.65
CA ILE A 124 -6.05 -14.48 -7.10
C ILE A 124 -5.54 -13.74 -8.34
N PHE A 125 -4.27 -13.35 -8.36
CA PHE A 125 -3.67 -12.70 -9.52
C PHE A 125 -3.76 -13.57 -10.80
N LEU A 126 -3.51 -14.87 -10.72
CA LEU A 126 -3.64 -15.76 -11.87
C LEU A 126 -5.09 -15.92 -12.32
N GLU A 127 -6.03 -15.98 -11.38
CA GLU A 127 -7.47 -16.04 -11.65
C GLU A 127 -7.96 -14.76 -12.36
N GLU A 128 -7.57 -13.59 -11.86
CA GLU A 128 -7.91 -12.29 -12.47
C GLU A 128 -7.40 -12.17 -13.91
N LEU A 129 -6.23 -12.74 -14.23
CA LEU A 129 -5.70 -12.76 -15.59
C LEU A 129 -6.61 -13.57 -16.53
N LEU A 130 -7.06 -14.74 -16.10
CA LEU A 130 -7.95 -15.58 -16.90
C LEU A 130 -9.33 -14.94 -17.05
N GLU A 131 -9.86 -14.35 -15.98
CA GLU A 131 -11.12 -13.61 -16.00
C GLU A 131 -11.08 -12.42 -16.97
N ALA A 132 -9.96 -11.69 -17.02
CA ALA A 132 -9.76 -10.59 -17.96
C ALA A 132 -9.87 -11.00 -19.45
N LYS A 133 -9.73 -12.31 -19.75
CA LYS A 133 -9.95 -12.89 -21.08
C LYS A 133 -11.19 -13.81 -21.15
N SER A 134 -12.02 -13.83 -20.10
CA SER A 134 -13.20 -14.69 -19.98
C SER A 134 -12.87 -16.18 -20.19
N ILE A 135 -11.72 -16.63 -19.69
CA ILE A 135 -11.26 -18.01 -19.76
C ILE A 135 -11.79 -18.79 -18.55
N ALA A 136 -12.24 -20.03 -18.78
CA ALA A 136 -12.74 -20.89 -17.71
C ALA A 136 -11.68 -21.14 -16.63
N MET A 137 -12.11 -21.11 -15.36
CA MET A 137 -11.20 -21.22 -14.22
C MET A 137 -10.83 -22.69 -13.94
N PRO A 138 -9.53 -23.06 -13.98
CA PRO A 138 -9.08 -24.36 -13.54
C PRO A 138 -9.25 -24.56 -12.02
N SER A 139 -9.31 -25.82 -11.58
CA SER A 139 -9.58 -26.18 -10.18
C SER A 139 -8.35 -26.15 -9.26
N ASN A 140 -7.13 -26.06 -9.82
CA ASN A 140 -5.89 -26.04 -9.04
C ASN A 140 -4.84 -25.09 -9.65
N ILE A 141 -3.83 -24.76 -8.83
CA ILE A 141 -2.82 -23.76 -9.17
C ILE A 141 -1.89 -24.16 -10.32
N GLU A 142 -1.61 -25.46 -10.51
CA GLU A 142 -0.71 -25.91 -11.57
C GLU A 142 -1.39 -25.83 -12.94
N ASP A 143 -2.70 -26.15 -13.00
CA ASP A 143 -3.50 -25.95 -14.20
C ASP A 143 -3.70 -24.46 -14.50
N LEU A 144 -3.96 -23.63 -13.47
CA LEU A 144 -4.00 -22.17 -13.59
C LEU A 144 -2.73 -21.63 -14.27
N LYS A 145 -1.55 -22.01 -13.77
CA LYS A 145 -0.27 -21.60 -14.37
C LYS A 145 -0.13 -22.07 -15.81
N THR A 146 -0.57 -23.29 -16.12
CA THR A 146 -0.47 -23.85 -17.48
C THR A 146 -1.32 -23.07 -18.46
N VAL A 147 -2.56 -22.74 -18.11
CA VAL A 147 -3.45 -21.93 -18.94
C VAL A 147 -2.91 -20.50 -19.07
N VAL A 148 -2.50 -19.87 -17.97
CA VAL A 148 -1.91 -18.51 -18.00
C VAL A 148 -0.67 -18.46 -18.92
N ARG A 149 0.18 -19.49 -18.91
CA ARG A 149 1.37 -19.56 -19.79
C ARG A 149 1.00 -19.47 -21.27
N GLY A 150 -0.08 -20.13 -21.68
CA GLY A 150 -0.54 -20.14 -23.07
C GLY A 150 -1.14 -18.80 -23.51
N HIS A 151 -1.78 -18.06 -22.60
CA HIS A 151 -2.52 -16.84 -22.92
C HIS A 151 -1.81 -15.52 -22.55
N PHE A 152 -0.83 -15.56 -21.65
CA PHE A 152 -0.06 -14.41 -21.16
C PHE A 152 1.44 -14.73 -21.04
N PRO A 153 2.14 -14.95 -22.17
CA PRO A 153 3.59 -15.19 -22.17
C PRO A 153 4.38 -13.97 -21.69
N HIS A 154 3.82 -12.77 -21.86
CA HIS A 154 4.39 -11.49 -21.43
C HIS A 154 3.30 -10.61 -20.79
N PHE A 155 3.71 -9.57 -20.08
CA PHE A 155 2.78 -8.52 -19.66
C PHE A 155 2.33 -7.67 -20.85
N ASP A 156 1.04 -7.35 -20.85
CA ASP A 156 0.31 -6.56 -21.83
C ASP A 156 -0.64 -5.58 -21.12
N GLU A 157 -1.44 -4.84 -21.89
CA GLU A 157 -2.37 -3.85 -21.34
C GLU A 157 -3.45 -4.48 -20.44
N LEU A 158 -3.90 -5.71 -20.74
CA LEU A 158 -4.91 -6.41 -19.94
C LEU A 158 -4.36 -6.92 -18.61
N SER A 159 -3.13 -7.42 -18.61
CA SER A 159 -2.46 -7.95 -17.42
C SER A 159 -1.83 -6.87 -16.54
N SER A 160 -1.58 -5.67 -17.07
CA SER A 160 -0.96 -4.56 -16.32
C SER A 160 -1.76 -4.13 -15.07
N PRO A 161 -3.10 -3.95 -15.12
CA PRO A 161 -3.90 -3.70 -13.92
C PRO A 161 -3.79 -4.82 -12.88
N CYS A 162 -3.87 -6.09 -13.32
CA CYS A 162 -3.77 -7.26 -12.43
C CYS A 162 -2.39 -7.31 -11.75
N ARG A 163 -1.32 -7.08 -12.52
CA ARG A 163 0.05 -6.98 -12.03
C ARG A 163 0.19 -5.87 -10.98
N SER A 164 -0.37 -4.70 -11.27
CA SER A 164 -0.31 -3.53 -10.39
C SER A 164 -1.01 -3.78 -9.05
N ARG A 165 -2.15 -4.48 -9.06
CA ARG A 165 -2.85 -4.92 -7.85
C ARG A 165 -2.04 -5.92 -7.05
N PHE A 166 -1.53 -6.96 -7.70
CA PHE A 166 -0.71 -7.97 -7.03
C PHE A 166 0.50 -7.35 -6.32
N LEU A 167 1.26 -6.48 -7.02
CA LEU A 167 2.43 -5.80 -6.45
C LEU A 167 2.05 -4.87 -5.29
N LEU A 168 0.93 -4.17 -5.39
CA LEU A 168 0.34 -3.38 -4.30
C LEU A 168 0.07 -4.25 -3.06
N SER A 169 -0.63 -5.37 -3.24
CA SER A 169 -1.03 -6.24 -2.14
C SER A 169 0.17 -6.81 -1.38
N ILE A 170 1.17 -7.34 -2.08
CA ILE A 170 2.35 -7.90 -1.41
C ILE A 170 3.20 -6.82 -0.75
N ARG A 171 3.29 -5.63 -1.35
CA ARG A 171 4.02 -4.49 -0.77
C ARG A 171 3.36 -3.99 0.51
N ASP A 172 2.04 -3.83 0.52
CA ASP A 172 1.33 -3.34 1.71
C ASP A 172 1.40 -4.35 2.86
N HIS A 173 1.27 -5.64 2.57
CA HIS A 173 1.43 -6.68 3.57
C HIS A 173 2.88 -6.76 4.10
N SER A 174 3.88 -6.69 3.21
CA SER A 174 5.28 -6.63 3.62
C SER A 174 5.60 -5.39 4.45
N PHE A 175 5.00 -4.24 4.14
CA PHE A 175 5.15 -3.03 4.96
C PHE A 175 4.60 -3.24 6.36
N MET A 176 3.38 -3.77 6.49
CA MET A 176 2.76 -4.07 7.78
C MET A 176 3.65 -5.00 8.62
N LEU A 177 4.19 -6.07 8.02
CA LEU A 177 5.10 -6.98 8.70
C LEU A 177 6.39 -6.28 9.15
N LEU A 178 7.00 -5.47 8.29
CA LEU A 178 8.22 -4.71 8.63
C LEU A 178 7.97 -3.65 9.70
N GLN A 179 6.83 -2.98 9.68
CA GLN A 179 6.43 -2.01 10.70
C GLN A 179 6.26 -2.68 12.07
N ASN A 180 5.56 -3.81 12.13
CA ASN A 180 5.42 -4.59 13.36
C ASN A 180 6.79 -5.09 13.88
N HIS A 181 7.66 -5.49 12.96
CA HIS A 181 9.02 -5.91 13.29
C HIS A 181 9.86 -4.75 13.82
N TYR A 182 9.76 -3.56 13.21
CA TYR A 182 10.46 -2.35 13.64
C TYR A 182 10.13 -2.02 15.11
N ASN A 183 8.87 -2.20 15.49
CA ASN A 183 8.39 -1.95 16.84
C ASN A 183 8.90 -2.97 17.89
N THR A 184 9.47 -4.10 17.47
CA THR A 184 9.75 -5.25 18.36
C THR A 184 11.17 -5.82 18.28
N ASN A 185 11.90 -5.63 17.17
CA ASN A 185 13.22 -6.23 16.95
C ASN A 185 14.16 -5.28 16.19
N PRO A 186 14.91 -4.42 16.92
CA PRO A 186 15.81 -3.45 16.31
C PRO A 186 17.03 -4.06 15.61
N ASP A 187 17.53 -5.19 16.11
CA ASP A 187 18.74 -5.84 15.59
C ASP A 187 18.55 -6.34 14.15
N GLY A 188 17.37 -6.88 13.83
CA GLY A 188 17.02 -7.33 12.49
C GLY A 188 17.06 -6.20 11.46
N PHE A 189 16.60 -5.00 11.83
CA PHE A 189 16.65 -3.82 10.96
C PHE A 189 18.08 -3.31 10.75
N MET A 190 18.88 -3.27 11.81
CA MET A 190 20.27 -2.85 11.73
C MET A 190 21.10 -3.79 10.86
N TYR A 191 20.93 -5.11 11.04
CA TYR A 191 21.56 -6.10 10.18
C TYR A 191 21.10 -5.98 8.71
N ALA A 192 19.79 -5.79 8.48
CA ALA A 192 19.27 -5.57 7.13
C ALA A 192 19.93 -4.36 6.47
N PHE A 193 20.09 -3.27 7.21
CA PHE A 193 20.76 -2.08 6.71
C PHE A 193 22.24 -2.33 6.42
N ASP A 194 22.99 -2.95 7.32
CA ASP A 194 24.42 -3.18 7.10
C ASP A 194 24.67 -4.09 5.90
N GLU A 195 23.90 -5.17 5.77
CA GLU A 195 24.01 -6.11 4.66
C GLU A 195 23.50 -5.53 3.34
N LEU A 196 22.31 -4.89 3.35
CA LEU A 196 21.74 -4.34 2.14
C LEU A 196 22.39 -3.03 1.75
N LEU A 197 23.00 -2.24 2.63
CA LEU A 197 23.81 -1.09 2.23
C LEU A 197 25.24 -1.49 1.89
N LEU A 198 25.63 -2.74 2.14
CA LEU A 198 27.02 -3.18 2.11
C LEU A 198 27.89 -2.22 2.93
N ALA A 199 27.40 -1.82 4.11
CA ALA A 199 27.99 -0.77 4.94
C ALA A 199 29.41 -1.12 5.41
N ASN A 200 29.70 -2.43 5.52
CA ASN A 200 31.00 -2.98 5.87
C ASN A 200 31.97 -3.13 4.66
N GLN A 201 31.57 -2.67 3.47
CA GLN A 201 32.35 -2.79 2.23
C GLN A 201 32.55 -1.42 1.59
N MET A 202 33.61 -1.27 0.79
CA MET A 202 33.83 -0.02 0.06
C MET A 202 33.01 -0.03 -1.23
N ASN A 203 32.01 0.83 -1.32
CA ASN A 203 31.14 0.94 -2.49
C ASN A 203 31.60 2.11 -3.37
N VAL A 204 32.21 1.80 -4.52
CA VAL A 204 32.69 2.81 -5.48
C VAL A 204 31.66 3.03 -6.56
N VAL A 205 31.20 4.26 -6.72
CA VAL A 205 30.22 4.65 -7.71
C VAL A 205 30.90 5.52 -8.77
N THR A 206 30.88 5.04 -10.01
CA THR A 206 31.37 5.76 -11.18
C THR A 206 30.19 6.24 -11.99
N ARG A 207 29.98 7.56 -12.03
CA ARG A 207 28.88 8.20 -12.76
C ARG A 207 29.36 8.76 -14.09
N ILE A 208 28.59 8.48 -15.14
CA ILE A 208 28.82 8.97 -16.50
C ILE A 208 27.69 9.92 -16.87
N TYR A 209 27.98 11.22 -17.01
CA TYR A 209 26.99 12.22 -17.39
C TYR A 209 27.57 13.26 -18.36
N LYS A 210 26.95 13.39 -19.54
CA LYS A 210 27.38 14.34 -20.60
C LYS A 210 28.89 14.29 -20.83
N ASP A 211 29.42 13.08 -21.05
CA ASP A 211 30.84 12.78 -21.26
C ASP A 211 31.78 13.11 -20.09
N ARG A 212 31.25 13.45 -18.91
CA ARG A 212 32.03 13.58 -17.68
C ARG A 212 31.95 12.30 -16.87
N VAL A 213 33.09 11.85 -16.38
CA VAL A 213 33.22 10.74 -15.44
C VAL A 213 33.51 11.31 -14.06
N THR A 214 32.68 10.99 -13.08
CA THR A 214 32.94 11.29 -11.66
C THR A 214 32.95 9.99 -10.88
N VAL A 215 33.88 9.87 -9.93
CA VAL A 215 34.01 8.69 -9.07
C VAL A 215 33.88 9.12 -7.62
N GLU A 216 32.96 8.49 -6.91
CA GLU A 216 32.65 8.75 -5.50
C GLU A 216 32.57 7.45 -4.70
N GLU A 217 32.68 7.57 -3.38
CA GLU A 217 32.50 6.45 -2.46
C GLU A 217 31.14 6.63 -1.80
N LEU A 218 30.25 5.66 -2.00
CA LEU A 218 28.99 5.59 -1.29
C LEU A 218 29.28 5.11 0.14
N LYS A 219 29.33 6.06 1.07
CA LYS A 219 29.55 5.81 2.50
C LYS A 219 28.39 6.35 3.32
N PRO A 220 27.36 5.53 3.57
CA PRO A 220 26.22 5.93 4.40
C PRO A 220 26.68 6.40 5.78
N VAL A 221 26.18 7.55 6.22
CA VAL A 221 26.29 8.01 7.61
C VAL A 221 25.11 7.41 8.36
N ALA A 222 25.41 6.53 9.31
CA ALA A 222 24.40 5.93 10.18
C ALA A 222 23.67 6.99 11.01
N GLY A 223 22.35 6.85 11.14
CA GLY A 223 21.53 7.65 12.04
C GLY A 223 21.35 6.96 13.41
N GLU A 224 20.40 7.43 14.22
CA GLU A 224 19.92 6.68 15.36
C GLU A 224 18.75 5.77 14.95
N TYR A 225 18.61 4.60 15.59
CA TYR A 225 17.53 3.65 15.28
C TYR A 225 16.12 4.28 15.39
N LYS A 226 15.93 5.16 16.38
CA LYS A 226 14.66 5.86 16.62
C LYS A 226 14.27 6.81 15.48
N ASP A 227 15.24 7.21 14.66
CA ASP A 227 15.06 8.12 13.52
C ASP A 227 14.80 7.36 12.22
N ILE A 228 14.74 6.02 12.26
CA ILE A 228 14.37 5.22 11.10
C ILE A 228 12.91 5.52 10.72
N VAL A 229 12.71 5.83 9.44
CA VAL A 229 11.37 6.00 8.87
C VAL A 229 11.14 4.91 7.84
N VAL A 230 10.23 4.00 8.16
CA VAL A 230 9.71 3.01 7.20
C VAL A 230 8.53 3.65 6.48
N TYR A 231 8.57 3.70 5.16
CA TYR A 231 7.52 4.33 4.35
C TYR A 231 7.19 3.53 3.11
N LYS A 232 6.07 3.84 2.49
CA LYS A 232 5.65 3.25 1.22
C LYS A 232 5.94 4.21 0.08
N LYS A 233 6.23 3.67 -1.10
CA LYS A 233 6.44 4.46 -2.30
C LYS A 233 5.80 3.77 -3.50
N ASN A 234 4.96 4.52 -4.21
CA ASN A 234 4.17 4.07 -5.35
C ASN A 234 3.38 2.80 -5.02
N ARG A 235 3.24 1.90 -5.99
CA ARG A 235 2.47 0.66 -5.82
C ARG A 235 3.31 -0.53 -5.36
N ASP A 236 4.63 -0.50 -5.56
CA ASP A 236 5.48 -1.68 -5.50
C ASP A 236 6.73 -1.53 -4.62
N THR A 237 6.93 -0.41 -3.94
CA THR A 237 8.17 -0.11 -3.22
C THR A 237 7.95 0.16 -1.74
N ILE A 238 8.83 -0.39 -0.90
CA ILE A 238 8.99 -0.03 0.52
C ILE A 238 10.29 0.77 0.65
N GLY A 239 10.24 1.90 1.33
CA GLY A 239 11.40 2.71 1.68
C GLY A 239 11.73 2.59 3.16
N ILE A 240 13.03 2.64 3.47
CA ILE A 240 13.55 2.68 4.83
C ILE A 240 14.63 3.77 4.86
N GLN A 241 14.29 4.93 5.43
CA GLN A 241 15.23 6.03 5.63
C GLN A 241 16.00 5.81 6.92
N TYR A 242 17.33 5.89 6.85
CA TYR A 242 18.23 5.79 7.99
C TYR A 242 19.45 6.68 7.79
N GLY A 243 19.63 7.66 8.67
CA GLY A 243 20.75 8.60 8.60
C GLY A 243 20.80 9.35 7.26
N SER A 244 21.87 9.15 6.50
CA SER A 244 22.10 9.82 5.21
C SER A 244 21.59 9.04 3.99
N VAL A 245 20.84 7.94 4.18
CA VAL A 245 20.41 7.09 3.07
C VAL A 245 18.98 6.60 3.20
N ALA A 246 18.30 6.50 2.06
CA ALA A 246 17.01 5.83 1.92
C ALA A 246 17.21 4.54 1.12
N LEU A 247 17.12 3.39 1.79
CA LEU A 247 17.03 2.09 1.13
C LEU A 247 15.62 1.91 0.58
N THR A 248 15.51 1.45 -0.65
CA THR A 248 14.23 1.16 -1.31
C THR A 248 14.21 -0.28 -1.81
N LEU A 249 13.16 -1.00 -1.47
CA LEU A 249 12.91 -2.39 -1.84
C LEU A 249 11.70 -2.45 -2.77
N ARG A 250 11.95 -2.58 -4.07
CA ARG A 250 10.91 -2.57 -5.10
C ARG A 250 10.57 -3.97 -5.60
N PHE A 251 9.35 -4.43 -5.32
CA PHE A 251 8.82 -5.68 -5.86
C PHE A 251 8.63 -5.59 -7.38
N LYS A 252 9.14 -6.59 -8.10
CA LYS A 252 8.95 -6.70 -9.56
C LYS A 252 8.94 -8.17 -10.00
N PHE A 253 8.17 -8.43 -11.04
CA PHE A 253 8.34 -9.64 -11.85
C PHE A 253 9.64 -9.54 -12.65
N GLU A 254 10.28 -10.68 -12.93
CA GLU A 254 11.45 -10.69 -13.79
C GLU A 254 11.13 -10.39 -15.26
N SER A 255 10.07 -11.00 -15.79
CA SER A 255 9.77 -10.90 -17.23
C SER A 255 8.32 -11.17 -17.61
N SER A 256 7.59 -12.00 -16.87
CA SER A 256 6.24 -12.46 -17.23
C SER A 256 5.38 -12.76 -16.00
N PRO A 257 4.05 -12.97 -16.15
CA PRO A 257 3.15 -13.32 -15.05
C PRO A 257 3.54 -14.55 -14.24
N LEU A 258 4.26 -15.49 -14.85
CA LEU A 258 4.73 -16.73 -14.19
C LEU A 258 6.18 -16.65 -13.70
N SER A 259 6.84 -15.52 -13.97
CA SER A 259 8.22 -15.32 -13.53
C SER A 259 8.31 -15.09 -12.02
N ALA A 260 9.48 -15.37 -11.45
CA ALA A 260 9.72 -15.13 -10.05
C ALA A 260 9.56 -13.64 -9.70
N ILE A 261 9.10 -13.39 -8.48
CA ILE A 261 9.06 -12.04 -7.91
C ILE A 261 10.37 -11.78 -7.18
N LYS A 262 11.00 -10.66 -7.51
CA LYS A 262 12.23 -10.19 -6.90
C LYS A 262 12.04 -8.80 -6.33
N LEU A 263 12.88 -8.44 -5.36
CA LEU A 263 13.00 -7.06 -4.88
C LEU A 263 14.25 -6.43 -5.50
N ALA A 264 14.09 -5.31 -6.18
CA ALA A 264 15.21 -4.45 -6.56
C ALA A 264 15.54 -3.57 -5.35
N ALA A 265 16.70 -3.80 -4.74
CA ALA A 265 17.25 -2.93 -3.71
C ALA A 265 17.99 -1.76 -4.36
N SER A 266 17.63 -0.52 -3.98
CA SER A 266 18.32 0.69 -4.43
C SER A 266 18.41 1.75 -3.34
N TYR A 267 19.32 2.70 -3.50
CA TYR A 267 19.61 3.72 -2.49
C TYR A 267 19.44 5.13 -3.04
N GLU A 268 19.04 6.03 -2.17
CA GLU A 268 19.00 7.46 -2.38
C GLU A 268 19.79 8.13 -1.26
N GLU A 269 20.74 9.00 -1.61
CA GLU A 269 21.57 9.72 -0.65
C GLU A 269 20.91 11.04 -0.28
N HIS A 270 20.95 11.35 1.02
CA HIS A 270 20.50 12.59 1.61
C HIS A 270 21.56 13.04 2.62
N SER A 271 21.82 14.32 2.80
CA SER A 271 22.79 14.78 3.82
C SER A 271 22.35 14.47 5.26
N SER A 272 21.04 14.30 5.49
CA SER A 272 20.46 13.92 6.79
C SER A 272 18.98 13.53 6.66
N THR A 273 18.40 12.94 7.72
CA THR A 273 16.94 12.75 7.85
C THR A 273 16.17 14.08 7.72
N ALA A 274 16.74 15.19 8.20
CA ALA A 274 16.12 16.51 8.06
C ALA A 274 16.05 16.96 6.60
N GLU A 275 17.08 16.67 5.79
CA GLU A 275 17.03 16.93 4.36
C GLU A 275 15.99 16.07 3.67
N PHE A 276 15.92 14.77 3.99
CA PHE A 276 14.88 13.87 3.47
C PHE A 276 13.48 14.46 3.72
N LEU A 277 13.19 14.88 4.96
CA LEU A 277 11.90 15.52 5.30
C LEU A 277 11.69 16.85 4.56
N ASN A 278 12.74 17.63 4.30
CA ASN A 278 12.62 18.85 3.51
C ASN A 278 12.33 18.56 2.03
N GLN A 279 12.90 17.50 1.46
CA GLN A 279 12.56 17.05 0.10
C GLN A 279 11.10 16.58 0.04
N THR A 280 10.62 15.86 1.07
CA THR A 280 9.20 15.51 1.22
C THR A 280 8.29 16.75 1.23
N LYS A 281 8.68 17.83 1.92
CA LYS A 281 7.93 19.11 1.88
C LYS A 281 7.84 19.69 0.48
N LEU A 282 8.95 19.69 -0.28
CA LEU A 282 8.97 20.18 -1.65
C LEU A 282 8.12 19.33 -2.59
N VAL A 283 8.10 18.01 -2.40
CA VAL A 283 7.19 17.09 -3.09
C VAL A 283 5.73 17.48 -2.79
N ASN A 284 5.38 17.61 -1.52
CA ASN A 284 4.00 17.91 -1.11
C ASN A 284 3.54 19.27 -1.64
N GLN A 285 4.40 20.29 -1.64
CA GLN A 285 4.12 21.59 -2.24
C GLN A 285 3.80 21.49 -3.74
N ARG A 286 4.54 20.65 -4.48
CA ARG A 286 4.26 20.40 -5.91
C ARG A 286 2.92 19.69 -6.10
N SER A 287 2.61 18.68 -5.29
CA SER A 287 1.30 18.00 -5.33
C SER A 287 0.15 18.98 -5.02
N ILE A 288 0.29 19.82 -3.99
CA ILE A 288 -0.67 20.88 -3.63
C ILE A 288 -0.89 21.84 -4.81
N ALA A 289 0.19 22.34 -5.42
CA ALA A 289 0.09 23.24 -6.57
C ALA A 289 -0.59 22.58 -7.78
N GLN A 290 -0.29 21.30 -8.05
CA GLN A 290 -0.97 20.53 -9.10
C GLN A 290 -2.47 20.42 -8.81
N MET A 291 -2.86 20.09 -7.58
CA MET A 291 -4.27 19.97 -7.21
C MET A 291 -5.03 21.31 -7.34
N GLU A 292 -4.42 22.43 -6.95
CA GLU A 292 -5.01 23.77 -7.15
C GLU A 292 -5.15 24.14 -8.64
N ALA A 293 -4.17 23.76 -9.47
CA ALA A 293 -4.29 23.94 -10.92
C ALA A 293 -5.48 23.15 -11.49
N ILE A 294 -5.69 21.91 -11.03
CA ILE A 294 -6.84 21.10 -11.45
C ILE A 294 -8.14 21.78 -11.04
N TRP A 295 -8.23 22.20 -9.78
CA TRP A 295 -9.42 22.89 -9.25
C TRP A 295 -9.79 24.11 -10.09
N THR A 296 -8.82 24.97 -10.39
CA THR A 296 -9.05 26.23 -11.13
C THR A 296 -9.42 26.01 -12.59
N GLN A 297 -8.93 24.95 -13.22
CA GLN A 297 -9.17 24.64 -14.64
C GLN A 297 -10.41 23.76 -14.87
N THR A 298 -11.01 23.21 -13.81
CA THR A 298 -12.12 22.26 -13.96
C THR A 298 -13.40 22.96 -14.41
N LEU A 299 -13.99 22.44 -15.48
CA LEU A 299 -15.36 22.77 -15.88
C LEU A 299 -16.33 21.86 -15.11
N PHE A 300 -17.05 22.45 -14.16
CA PHE A 300 -17.98 21.73 -13.30
C PHE A 300 -19.27 21.33 -14.03
N SER A 301 -19.86 20.23 -13.56
CA SER A 301 -21.13 19.75 -14.11
C SER A 301 -22.26 20.75 -13.86
N LYS A 302 -23.15 20.90 -14.84
CA LYS A 302 -24.43 21.63 -14.69
C LYS A 302 -25.61 20.70 -14.34
N SER A 303 -25.39 19.39 -14.34
CA SER A 303 -26.40 18.37 -14.04
C SER A 303 -26.35 17.94 -12.57
N SER A 304 -27.28 17.04 -12.18
CA SER A 304 -27.29 16.47 -10.83
C SER A 304 -25.99 15.72 -10.52
N ASN A 305 -25.48 15.91 -9.30
CA ASN A 305 -24.25 15.25 -8.83
C ASN A 305 -24.32 13.73 -8.89
N ILE A 306 -23.23 13.12 -9.33
CA ILE A 306 -23.02 11.67 -9.20
C ILE A 306 -22.57 11.38 -7.77
N SER A 307 -23.34 10.57 -7.02
CA SER A 307 -23.08 10.27 -5.59
C SER A 307 -21.67 9.71 -5.34
N ASN A 308 -21.16 8.85 -6.21
CA ASN A 308 -19.81 8.30 -6.07
C ASN A 308 -18.73 9.40 -6.24
N ALA A 309 -18.96 10.36 -7.14
CA ALA A 309 -18.04 11.47 -7.36
C ALA A 309 -17.97 12.41 -6.15
N VAL A 310 -19.08 12.61 -5.44
CA VAL A 310 -19.10 13.36 -4.16
C VAL A 310 -18.19 12.72 -3.12
N GLY A 311 -18.31 11.40 -2.92
CA GLY A 311 -17.44 10.65 -2.00
C GLY A 311 -15.97 10.75 -2.39
N LYS A 312 -15.65 10.46 -3.65
CA LYS A 312 -14.27 10.50 -4.15
C LYS A 312 -13.63 11.89 -4.12
N CYS A 313 -14.42 12.95 -4.34
CA CYS A 313 -13.93 14.32 -4.16
C CYS A 313 -13.67 14.63 -2.67
N HIS A 314 -14.51 14.15 -1.75
CA HIS A 314 -14.30 14.32 -0.32
C HIS A 314 -13.04 13.61 0.18
N GLU A 315 -12.76 12.39 -0.30
CA GLU A 315 -11.51 11.67 -0.03
C GLU A 315 -10.30 12.50 -0.49
N ALA A 316 -10.32 12.96 -1.74
CA ALA A 316 -9.22 13.75 -2.33
C ALA A 316 -9.02 15.11 -1.63
N PHE A 317 -10.11 15.84 -1.29
CA PHE A 317 -9.99 17.11 -0.56
C PHE A 317 -9.50 16.91 0.88
N SER A 318 -9.90 15.83 1.54
CA SER A 318 -9.40 15.50 2.89
C SER A 318 -7.90 15.21 2.85
N TYR A 319 -7.46 14.42 1.87
CA TYR A 319 -6.04 14.15 1.62
C TYR A 319 -5.26 15.44 1.33
N TYR A 320 -5.79 16.30 0.44
CA TYR A 320 -5.23 17.61 0.13
C TYR A 320 -5.02 18.46 1.39
N TRP A 321 -6.03 18.57 2.26
CA TRP A 321 -5.91 19.38 3.48
C TRP A 321 -4.97 18.79 4.52
N LEU A 322 -4.86 17.47 4.60
CA LEU A 322 -3.85 16.80 5.44
C LEU A 322 -2.43 17.17 4.98
N LEU A 323 -2.17 17.23 3.67
CA LEU A 323 -0.89 17.70 3.12
C LEU A 323 -0.63 19.17 3.43
N VAL A 324 -1.63 20.04 3.26
CA VAL A 324 -1.51 21.48 3.53
C VAL A 324 -1.15 21.72 5.00
N LYS A 325 -1.84 21.03 5.93
CA LYS A 325 -1.63 21.20 7.37
C LYS A 325 -0.38 20.49 7.87
N ASN A 326 0.11 19.46 7.16
CA ASN A 326 1.28 18.69 7.54
C ASN A 326 2.25 18.53 6.35
N PRO A 327 3.04 19.55 6.02
CA PRO A 327 3.84 19.54 4.81
C PRO A 327 4.95 18.47 4.82
N GLY A 328 5.31 17.91 5.97
CA GLY A 328 6.35 16.88 6.09
C GLY A 328 5.87 15.42 5.92
N ILE A 329 4.58 15.17 5.69
CA ILE A 329 4.06 13.80 5.62
C ILE A 329 4.49 13.10 4.33
N ILE A 330 4.80 11.82 4.42
CA ILE A 330 5.25 11.03 3.28
C ILE A 330 4.01 10.52 2.53
N GLN A 331 3.87 10.96 1.29
CA GLN A 331 2.85 10.43 0.40
C GLN A 331 3.26 9.05 -0.11
N ASN A 332 2.33 8.09 -0.07
CA ASN A 332 2.54 6.80 -0.73
C ASN A 332 2.70 6.98 -2.25
N ASP A 333 1.82 7.74 -2.89
CA ASP A 333 1.86 8.02 -4.32
C ASP A 333 1.48 9.49 -4.55
N GLU A 334 2.43 10.26 -5.08
CA GLU A 334 2.29 11.71 -5.29
C GLU A 334 1.24 12.08 -6.36
N GLN A 335 0.82 11.12 -7.20
CA GLN A 335 -0.11 11.32 -8.31
C GLN A 335 -1.51 10.76 -8.05
N GLU A 336 -1.71 10.00 -6.96
CA GLU A 336 -2.98 9.33 -6.72
C GLU A 336 -4.11 10.34 -6.44
N CYS A 337 -3.84 11.35 -5.61
CA CYS A 337 -4.81 12.39 -5.29
C CYS A 337 -5.16 13.29 -6.49
N SER A 338 -4.18 13.68 -7.31
CA SER A 338 -4.42 14.45 -8.53
C SER A 338 -5.24 13.66 -9.55
N SER A 339 -4.98 12.35 -9.67
CA SER A 339 -5.75 11.44 -10.52
C SER A 339 -7.22 11.34 -10.10
N TYR A 340 -7.50 11.35 -8.78
CA TYR A 340 -8.87 11.40 -8.26
C TYR A 340 -9.58 12.69 -8.65
N PHE A 341 -8.93 13.86 -8.49
CA PHE A 341 -9.53 15.13 -8.91
C PHE A 341 -9.83 15.15 -10.42
N HIS A 342 -8.89 14.73 -11.27
CA HIS A 342 -9.12 14.62 -12.70
C HIS A 342 -10.31 13.72 -13.05
N SER A 343 -10.47 12.60 -12.34
CA SER A 343 -11.49 11.59 -12.65
C SER A 343 -12.90 11.95 -12.17
N TYR A 344 -13.01 12.75 -11.10
CA TYR A 344 -14.28 12.94 -10.39
C TYR A 344 -14.75 14.39 -10.25
N LEU A 345 -13.86 15.38 -10.23
CA LEU A 345 -14.22 16.75 -9.89
C LEU A 345 -15.20 17.39 -10.90
N SER A 346 -15.04 17.07 -12.19
CA SER A 346 -15.93 17.54 -13.26
C SER A 346 -17.34 16.89 -13.22
N LYS A 347 -17.53 15.84 -12.42
CA LYS A 347 -18.80 15.09 -12.31
C LYS A 347 -19.73 15.63 -11.20
N ILE A 348 -19.32 16.71 -10.54
CA ILE A 348 -20.13 17.41 -9.53
C ILE A 348 -20.25 18.89 -9.88
N ASP A 349 -21.31 19.54 -9.37
CA ASP A 349 -21.52 20.97 -9.50
C ASP A 349 -20.56 21.78 -8.61
N GLN A 350 -20.30 23.03 -8.99
CA GLN A 350 -19.32 23.89 -8.33
C GLN A 350 -19.70 24.22 -6.87
N THR A 351 -20.99 24.38 -6.57
CA THR A 351 -21.46 24.68 -5.22
C THR A 351 -21.19 23.51 -4.28
N THR A 352 -21.50 22.30 -4.73
CA THR A 352 -21.22 21.07 -4.00
C THR A 352 -19.71 20.85 -3.84
N ALA A 353 -18.93 21.05 -4.91
CA ALA A 353 -17.47 20.93 -4.86
C ALA A 353 -16.85 21.91 -3.85
N THR A 354 -17.32 23.16 -3.82
CA THR A 354 -16.85 24.19 -2.89
C THR A 354 -17.18 23.84 -1.44
N ALA A 355 -18.42 23.38 -1.18
CA ALA A 355 -18.85 22.95 0.14
C ALA A 355 -18.03 21.75 0.66
N ILE A 356 -17.75 20.77 -0.20
CA ILE A 356 -16.89 19.62 0.13
C ILE A 356 -15.47 20.09 0.41
N ARG A 357 -14.88 20.95 -0.44
CA ARG A 357 -13.53 21.48 -0.25
C ARG A 357 -13.39 22.18 1.10
N GLN A 358 -14.35 23.04 1.47
CA GLN A 358 -14.34 23.76 2.75
C GLN A 358 -14.49 22.82 3.94
N SER A 359 -15.48 21.92 3.89
CA SER A 359 -15.73 20.97 4.99
C SER A 359 -14.66 19.90 5.16
N SER A 360 -13.91 19.58 4.09
CA SER A 360 -12.76 18.67 4.17
C SER A 360 -11.59 19.28 4.95
N GLU A 361 -11.52 20.60 5.09
CA GLU A 361 -10.52 21.24 5.94
C GLU A 361 -10.74 20.87 7.41
N GLN A 362 -11.99 21.01 7.88
CA GLN A 362 -12.38 20.58 9.22
C GLN A 362 -12.21 19.07 9.41
N THR A 363 -12.42 18.29 8.35
CA THR A 363 -12.16 16.84 8.37
C THR A 363 -10.70 16.56 8.70
N ALA A 364 -9.76 17.24 8.02
CA ALA A 364 -8.34 17.11 8.30
C ALA A 364 -7.99 17.56 9.73
N GLU A 365 -8.56 18.68 10.21
CA GLU A 365 -8.36 19.16 11.59
C GLU A 365 -8.86 18.16 12.63
N LEU A 366 -10.04 17.56 12.40
CA LEU A 366 -10.60 16.57 13.30
C LEU A 366 -9.76 15.30 13.35
N ILE A 367 -9.24 14.85 12.21
CA ILE A 367 -8.31 13.70 12.14
C ILE A 367 -7.04 14.00 12.95
N MET A 368 -6.44 15.19 12.76
CA MET A 368 -5.25 15.59 13.51
C MET A 368 -5.52 15.69 15.01
N LYS A 369 -6.66 16.25 15.39
CA LYS A 369 -7.11 16.30 16.79
C LYS A 369 -7.28 14.91 17.38
N TYR A 370 -7.92 13.99 16.66
CA TYR A 370 -8.07 12.60 17.09
C TYR A 370 -6.71 11.93 17.32
N ILE A 371 -5.78 12.05 16.37
CA ILE A 371 -4.42 11.50 16.51
C ILE A 371 -3.73 12.11 17.74
N HIS A 372 -3.83 13.42 17.93
CA HIS A 372 -3.19 14.09 19.06
C HIS A 372 -3.77 13.66 20.42
N GLU A 373 -5.09 13.60 20.55
CA GLU A 373 -5.79 13.36 21.81
C GLU A 373 -5.92 11.87 22.16
N LYS A 374 -6.20 11.01 21.18
CA LYS A 374 -6.52 9.59 21.37
C LYS A 374 -5.33 8.67 21.14
N ARG A 375 -4.26 9.15 20.50
CA ARG A 375 -3.04 8.37 20.21
C ARG A 375 -1.80 8.98 20.88
N ASN A 376 -1.94 9.47 22.11
CA ASN A 376 -0.84 9.94 22.96
C ASN A 376 0.07 11.00 22.31
N SER A 377 -0.54 11.96 21.60
CA SER A 377 0.16 12.98 20.82
C SER A 377 1.12 12.41 19.77
N ALA A 378 0.75 11.30 19.13
CA ALA A 378 1.47 10.79 17.98
C ALA A 378 1.54 11.83 16.86
N THR A 379 2.59 11.76 16.05
CA THR A 379 2.79 12.61 14.88
C THR A 379 2.40 11.87 13.61
N LEU A 380 1.78 12.56 12.66
CA LEU A 380 1.49 12.02 11.35
C LEU A 380 2.77 11.89 10.52
N GLU A 381 3.07 10.69 10.02
CA GLU A 381 4.27 10.39 9.22
C GLU A 381 3.97 10.13 7.75
N GLY A 382 2.86 9.46 7.46
CA GLY A 382 2.55 8.98 6.13
C GLY A 382 1.06 9.04 5.81
N ILE A 383 0.74 9.13 4.52
CA ILE A 383 -0.64 9.15 4.03
C ILE A 383 -0.78 8.37 2.71
N GLN A 384 -1.91 7.68 2.56
CA GLN A 384 -2.25 6.87 1.39
C GLN A 384 -3.76 6.92 1.15
N LEU A 385 -4.18 7.05 -0.12
CA LEU A 385 -5.56 6.73 -0.51
C LEU A 385 -5.70 5.21 -0.62
N VAL A 386 -6.75 4.66 -0.02
CA VAL A 386 -7.01 3.22 -0.11
C VAL A 386 -7.65 2.96 -1.47
N ALA A 387 -6.97 2.18 -2.30
CA ALA A 387 -7.45 1.90 -3.65
C ALA A 387 -8.78 1.12 -3.62
N ASP A 388 -9.75 1.51 -4.45
CA ASP A 388 -11.05 0.83 -4.60
C ASP A 388 -10.94 -0.69 -4.90
N ILE A 389 -9.76 -1.13 -5.34
CA ILE A 389 -9.44 -2.50 -5.76
C ILE A 389 -8.96 -3.42 -4.61
N TYR A 390 -9.01 -2.95 -3.36
CA TYR A 390 -8.86 -3.79 -2.15
C TYR A 390 -10.08 -4.72 -1.88
N THR A 391 -10.96 -4.89 -2.88
CA THR A 391 -12.26 -5.58 -2.78
C THR A 391 -12.23 -7.07 -2.42
N SER A 392 -11.05 -7.68 -2.20
CA SER A 392 -10.99 -9.03 -1.61
C SER A 392 -11.31 -9.02 -0.12
N ASP A 393 -10.95 -7.96 0.62
CA ASP A 393 -11.36 -7.77 2.01
C ASP A 393 -12.52 -6.77 2.10
N ARG A 394 -13.74 -7.31 2.05
CA ARG A 394 -14.99 -6.53 2.16
C ARG A 394 -15.17 -5.85 3.52
N LEU A 395 -14.35 -6.18 4.53
CA LEU A 395 -14.44 -5.60 5.86
C LEU A 395 -13.63 -4.32 6.00
N ASN A 396 -12.60 -4.13 5.17
CA ASN A 396 -11.79 -2.91 5.15
C ASN A 396 -12.54 -1.78 4.43
N THR A 397 -13.01 -0.81 5.22
CA THR A 397 -13.75 0.38 4.73
C THR A 397 -12.94 1.66 4.85
N GLY A 398 -11.63 1.57 5.04
CA GLY A 398 -10.78 2.76 5.01
C GLY A 398 -10.77 3.36 3.61
N ASP A 399 -10.97 4.67 3.51
CA ASP A 399 -10.80 5.45 2.27
C ASP A 399 -9.44 6.15 2.26
N VAL A 400 -8.97 6.57 3.44
CA VAL A 400 -7.63 7.09 3.67
C VAL A 400 -6.95 6.23 4.73
N LYS A 401 -5.65 5.99 4.55
CA LYS A 401 -4.79 5.40 5.56
C LYS A 401 -3.71 6.40 5.95
N VAL A 402 -3.48 6.50 7.26
CA VAL A 402 -2.42 7.34 7.81
C VAL A 402 -1.46 6.52 8.65
N SER A 403 -0.17 6.79 8.53
CA SER A 403 0.86 6.23 9.41
C SER A 403 1.21 7.24 10.48
N ILE A 404 1.25 6.83 11.74
CA ILE A 404 1.53 7.69 12.88
C ILE A 404 2.73 7.18 13.67
N ARG A 405 3.55 8.08 14.22
CA ARG A 405 4.63 7.77 15.14
C ARG A 405 4.29 8.23 16.54
N HIS A 406 4.32 7.29 17.48
CA HIS A 406 4.13 7.54 18.91
C HIS A 406 5.39 8.15 19.53
N ARG A 407 5.24 8.79 20.70
CA ARG A 407 6.38 9.40 21.42
C ARG A 407 7.49 8.41 21.79
N ASN A 408 7.17 7.13 21.93
CA ASN A 408 8.13 6.07 22.21
C ASN A 408 8.86 5.55 20.95
N GLY A 409 8.59 6.15 19.77
CA GLY A 409 9.19 5.77 18.50
C GLY A 409 8.44 4.69 17.73
N GLN A 410 7.42 4.04 18.32
CA GLN A 410 6.62 3.03 17.62
C GLN A 410 5.78 3.66 16.51
N VAL A 411 5.56 2.92 15.43
CA VAL A 411 4.77 3.37 14.28
C VAL A 411 3.58 2.45 14.06
N ASP A 412 2.38 3.02 13.84
CA ASP A 412 1.14 2.30 13.54
C ASP A 412 0.43 2.87 12.30
N GLU A 413 -0.44 2.08 11.65
CA GLU A 413 -1.37 2.57 10.62
C GLU A 413 -2.80 2.71 11.17
N ILE A 414 -3.45 3.82 10.87
CA ILE A 414 -4.88 4.04 11.15
C ILE A 414 -5.62 4.09 9.82
N TYR A 415 -6.64 3.24 9.68
CA TYR A 415 -7.59 3.29 8.59
C TYR A 415 -8.70 4.29 8.92
N ILE A 416 -9.02 5.17 7.98
CA ILE A 416 -10.02 6.22 8.14
C ILE A 416 -11.06 6.06 7.02
N SER A 417 -12.30 5.79 7.40
CA SER A 417 -13.44 5.86 6.48
C SER A 417 -13.98 7.29 6.46
N LEU A 418 -14.13 7.86 5.26
CA LEU A 418 -14.52 9.23 5.03
C LEU A 418 -15.91 9.29 4.38
N LYS A 419 -16.92 9.65 5.18
CA LYS A 419 -18.30 9.72 4.72
C LYS A 419 -18.78 11.15 4.52
N ALA A 420 -18.97 11.53 3.27
CA ALA A 420 -19.64 12.79 2.91
C ALA A 420 -21.17 12.63 2.89
N ILE A 421 -21.88 13.44 3.67
CA ILE A 421 -23.33 13.57 3.65
C ILE A 421 -23.74 15.02 3.43
N ARG A 422 -24.89 15.26 2.83
CA ARG A 422 -25.35 16.63 2.53
C ARG A 422 -25.58 17.45 3.80
N ASN A 423 -26.31 16.88 4.76
CA ASN A 423 -26.64 17.49 6.04
C ASN A 423 -26.53 16.41 7.13
N MET A 424 -26.25 16.81 8.36
CA MET A 424 -26.30 15.89 9.50
C MET A 424 -27.70 15.32 9.66
N VAL A 425 -27.75 14.01 9.85
CA VAL A 425 -28.96 13.24 10.11
C VAL A 425 -28.76 12.47 11.42
N LYS A 426 -29.86 12.20 12.14
CA LYS A 426 -29.81 11.47 13.42
C LYS A 426 -29.30 10.03 13.29
N LYS A 427 -29.31 9.47 12.08
CA LYS A 427 -29.11 8.06 11.80
C LYS A 427 -28.21 7.95 10.58
N ILE A 428 -27.02 7.37 10.75
CA ILE A 428 -26.00 7.36 9.70
C ILE A 428 -25.74 5.91 9.29
N THR A 429 -25.92 5.64 7.99
CA THR A 429 -25.58 4.34 7.42
C THR A 429 -24.07 4.15 7.47
N THR A 430 -23.53 3.08 8.04
CA THR A 430 -22.08 2.83 8.10
C THR A 430 -21.63 1.88 6.99
N LYS A 431 -22.39 0.80 6.73
CA LYS A 431 -22.11 -0.17 5.65
C LYS A 431 -23.39 -0.67 4.95
N ASN A 432 -23.19 -1.22 3.76
CA ASN A 432 -24.24 -1.77 2.89
C ASN A 432 -23.94 -3.21 2.42
N PRO A 433 -23.83 -4.20 3.33
CA PRO A 433 -23.57 -5.58 2.93
C PRO A 433 -24.69 -6.11 2.02
N GLY A 434 -24.31 -7.01 1.10
CA GLY A 434 -25.27 -7.76 0.30
C GLY A 434 -26.04 -8.75 1.16
N MET A 435 -27.34 -8.90 0.91
CA MET A 435 -28.22 -9.75 1.70
C MET A 435 -27.72 -11.20 1.81
N GLY A 436 -27.26 -11.79 0.69
CA GLY A 436 -26.76 -13.17 0.66
C GLY A 436 -25.44 -13.40 1.40
N THR A 437 -24.72 -12.35 1.79
CA THR A 437 -23.43 -12.48 2.50
C THR A 437 -23.51 -12.09 3.97
N LEU A 438 -24.57 -11.41 4.41
CA LEU A 438 -24.69 -10.92 5.78
C LEU A 438 -24.59 -12.05 6.80
N LEU A 439 -25.30 -13.15 6.59
CA LEU A 439 -25.33 -14.23 7.58
C LEU A 439 -24.10 -15.13 7.49
N GLY A 440 -23.34 -15.10 6.38
CA GLY A 440 -22.19 -15.98 6.17
C GLY A 440 -20.94 -15.60 6.98
N ALA A 441 -19.87 -16.37 6.75
CA ALA A 441 -18.60 -16.31 7.48
C ALA A 441 -17.93 -14.93 7.53
N THR A 442 -18.20 -14.06 6.54
CA THR A 442 -17.63 -12.70 6.49
C THR A 442 -18.14 -11.80 7.62
N TYR A 443 -19.39 -11.96 8.07
CA TYR A 443 -19.98 -11.09 9.09
C TYR A 443 -20.37 -11.90 10.32
N PHE A 444 -21.54 -12.54 10.34
CA PHE A 444 -22.07 -13.21 11.53
C PHE A 444 -21.70 -14.70 11.63
N ASP A 445 -21.16 -15.30 10.58
CA ASP A 445 -20.78 -16.73 10.54
C ASP A 445 -21.88 -17.69 11.03
N LEU A 446 -23.10 -17.42 10.58
CA LEU A 446 -24.23 -18.32 10.73
C LEU A 446 -24.19 -19.26 9.53
N GLN A 447 -24.23 -20.57 9.77
CA GLN A 447 -24.29 -21.60 8.71
C GLN A 447 -25.67 -21.61 7.99
N GLU A 448 -26.24 -20.43 7.77
CA GLU A 448 -27.52 -20.18 7.12
C GLU A 448 -27.26 -19.33 5.87
N ASP A 449 -27.77 -19.79 4.72
CA ASP A 449 -27.62 -19.11 3.44
C ASP A 449 -28.96 -18.51 2.99
N LEU A 450 -28.99 -17.21 2.79
CA LEU A 450 -30.18 -16.50 2.35
C LEU A 450 -30.36 -16.52 0.83
N ARG A 451 -29.40 -17.02 0.04
CA ARG A 451 -29.46 -16.98 -1.43
C ARG A 451 -30.71 -17.67 -1.98
N ASP A 452 -31.05 -18.85 -1.48
CA ASP A 452 -32.24 -19.59 -1.94
C ASP A 452 -33.54 -18.86 -1.59
N LYS A 453 -33.59 -18.23 -0.40
CA LYS A 453 -34.73 -17.44 0.03
C LYS A 453 -34.87 -16.15 -0.77
N VAL A 454 -33.77 -15.48 -1.07
CA VAL A 454 -33.73 -14.30 -1.95
C VAL A 454 -34.21 -14.68 -3.35
N ALA A 455 -33.78 -15.83 -3.90
CA ALA A 455 -34.23 -16.32 -5.21
C ALA A 455 -35.74 -16.65 -5.22
N THR A 456 -36.27 -17.22 -4.13
CA THR A 456 -37.70 -17.50 -3.99
C THR A 456 -38.52 -16.21 -3.96
N VAL A 457 -38.15 -15.25 -3.10
CA VAL A 457 -38.84 -13.95 -2.99
C VAL A 457 -38.74 -13.16 -4.32
N GLN A 458 -37.61 -13.27 -5.02
CA GLN A 458 -37.45 -12.69 -6.36
C GLN A 458 -38.46 -13.26 -7.34
N ALA A 459 -38.59 -14.59 -7.41
CA ALA A 459 -39.52 -15.24 -8.32
C ALA A 459 -40.99 -14.85 -8.02
N GLU A 460 -41.37 -14.81 -6.74
CA GLU A 460 -42.71 -14.38 -6.32
C GLU A 460 -43.00 -12.91 -6.66
N PHE A 461 -42.00 -12.03 -6.53
CA PHE A 461 -42.11 -10.62 -6.95
C PHE A 461 -42.27 -10.49 -8.47
N GLU A 462 -41.45 -11.18 -9.25
CA GLU A 462 -41.49 -11.17 -10.72
C GLU A 462 -42.81 -11.72 -11.27
N GLN A 463 -43.45 -12.65 -10.54
CA GLN A 463 -44.78 -13.18 -10.84
C GLN A 463 -45.92 -12.28 -10.33
N GLY A 464 -45.62 -11.15 -9.68
CA GLY A 464 -46.61 -10.22 -9.14
C GLY A 464 -47.35 -10.71 -7.90
N GLN A 465 -46.85 -11.76 -7.23
CA GLN A 465 -47.45 -12.36 -6.04
C GLN A 465 -47.08 -11.61 -4.75
N LEU A 466 -45.92 -10.96 -4.73
CA LEU A 466 -45.49 -10.10 -3.63
C LEU A 466 -45.35 -8.65 -4.08
N SER A 467 -45.79 -7.72 -3.24
CA SER A 467 -45.44 -6.31 -3.44
C SER A 467 -43.99 -6.05 -3.05
N HIS A 468 -43.47 -4.90 -3.47
CA HIS A 468 -42.13 -4.45 -3.08
C HIS A 468 -41.96 -4.38 -1.55
N GLN A 469 -43.00 -3.98 -0.81
CA GLN A 469 -42.95 -3.91 0.65
C GLN A 469 -42.94 -5.32 1.26
N ASP A 470 -43.79 -6.23 0.77
CA ASP A 470 -43.87 -7.59 1.29
C ASP A 470 -42.56 -8.36 1.11
N CYS A 471 -41.86 -8.12 -0.01
CA CYS A 471 -40.52 -8.67 -0.23
C CYS A 471 -39.52 -8.24 0.84
N LEU A 472 -39.50 -6.96 1.18
CA LEU A 472 -38.57 -6.41 2.19
C LEU A 472 -38.91 -6.92 3.59
N GLU A 473 -40.20 -7.03 3.92
CA GLU A 473 -40.67 -7.55 5.22
C GLU A 473 -40.33 -9.04 5.37
N ALA A 474 -40.60 -9.86 4.35
CA ALA A 474 -40.27 -11.28 4.34
C ALA A 474 -38.77 -11.51 4.55
N LEU A 475 -37.93 -10.78 3.82
CA LEU A 475 -36.47 -10.86 3.94
C LEU A 475 -35.97 -10.34 5.30
N SER A 476 -36.55 -9.28 5.84
CA SER A 476 -36.17 -8.75 7.16
C SER A 476 -36.51 -9.73 8.28
N GLN A 477 -37.66 -10.40 8.17
CA GLN A 477 -38.09 -11.40 9.14
C GLN A 477 -37.10 -12.57 9.21
N GLU A 478 -36.62 -13.07 8.07
CA GLU A 478 -35.63 -14.15 8.02
C GLU A 478 -34.32 -13.75 8.70
N VAL A 479 -33.79 -12.56 8.38
CA VAL A 479 -32.60 -12.01 9.06
C VAL A 479 -32.83 -11.90 10.56
N GLY A 480 -33.99 -11.35 10.96
CA GLY A 480 -34.34 -11.20 12.36
C GLY A 480 -34.41 -12.53 13.11
N MET A 481 -34.94 -13.58 12.49
CA MET A 481 -35.00 -14.92 13.07
C MET A 481 -33.63 -15.55 13.20
N ALA A 482 -32.81 -15.50 12.15
CA ALA A 482 -31.45 -16.04 12.16
C ALA A 482 -30.60 -15.39 13.25
N LEU A 483 -30.59 -14.05 13.31
CA LEU A 483 -29.85 -13.30 14.33
C LEU A 483 -30.36 -13.58 15.75
N SER A 484 -31.67 -13.77 15.94
CA SER A 484 -32.22 -14.08 17.27
C SER A 484 -31.78 -15.45 17.80
N ARG A 485 -31.38 -16.38 16.91
CA ARG A 485 -30.89 -17.72 17.27
C ARG A 485 -29.36 -17.79 17.35
N ALA A 486 -28.67 -16.76 16.88
CA ALA A 486 -27.22 -16.71 16.84
C ALA A 486 -26.61 -16.75 18.26
N SER A 487 -25.43 -17.35 18.36
CA SER A 487 -24.62 -17.28 19.58
C SER A 487 -24.22 -15.82 19.85
N GLN A 488 -23.96 -15.48 21.12
CA GLN A 488 -23.46 -14.14 21.46
C GLN A 488 -22.11 -13.86 20.80
N GLY A 489 -21.23 -14.86 20.66
CA GLY A 489 -19.95 -14.71 19.96
C GLY A 489 -20.15 -14.29 18.50
N ASN A 490 -21.08 -14.94 17.79
CA ASN A 490 -21.40 -14.63 16.40
C ASN A 490 -22.05 -13.25 16.25
N LEU A 491 -22.92 -12.86 17.18
CA LEU A 491 -23.52 -11.52 17.20
C LEU A 491 -22.48 -10.42 17.42
N VAL A 492 -21.58 -10.61 18.39
CA VAL A 492 -20.46 -9.69 18.67
C VAL A 492 -19.55 -9.57 17.45
N GLN A 493 -19.13 -10.70 16.89
CA GLN A 493 -18.28 -10.75 15.69
C GLN A 493 -18.95 -10.05 14.50
N GLY A 494 -20.23 -10.32 14.25
CA GLY A 494 -20.97 -9.71 13.17
C GLY A 494 -21.14 -8.21 13.31
N ILE A 495 -21.44 -7.72 14.53
CA ILE A 495 -21.47 -6.28 14.80
C ILE A 495 -20.08 -5.66 14.55
N GLN A 496 -19.00 -6.25 15.08
CA GLN A 496 -17.64 -5.74 14.88
C GLN A 496 -17.26 -5.69 13.39
N ASN A 497 -17.59 -6.73 12.62
CA ASN A 497 -17.36 -6.79 11.17
C ASN A 497 -18.17 -5.73 10.40
N LEU A 498 -19.42 -5.48 10.81
CA LEU A 498 -20.29 -4.47 10.21
C LEU A 498 -19.88 -3.04 10.54
N LEU A 499 -19.40 -2.80 11.75
CA LEU A 499 -18.89 -1.49 12.15
C LEU A 499 -17.50 -1.25 11.54
N GLY A 500 -16.70 -2.31 11.38
CA GLY A 500 -15.33 -2.24 10.88
C GLY A 500 -14.36 -1.71 11.94
N HIS A 501 -13.07 -1.75 11.58
CA HIS A 501 -11.98 -1.29 12.45
C HIS A 501 -11.46 0.11 12.10
N ALA A 502 -11.98 0.70 11.01
CA ALA A 502 -11.57 2.02 10.57
C ALA A 502 -12.25 3.11 11.42
N LEU A 503 -11.50 4.17 11.74
CA LEU A 503 -12.07 5.41 12.28
C LEU A 503 -13.05 5.98 11.25
N THR A 504 -14.32 6.15 11.61
CA THR A 504 -15.31 6.72 10.68
C THR A 504 -15.43 8.22 10.92
N VAL A 505 -15.14 9.03 9.90
CA VAL A 505 -15.30 10.48 9.94
C VAL A 505 -16.44 10.88 9.01
N ILE A 506 -17.40 11.62 9.55
CA ILE A 506 -18.63 11.97 8.86
C ILE A 506 -18.70 13.47 8.70
N THR A 507 -18.83 13.89 7.44
CA THR A 507 -18.75 15.29 7.03
C THR A 507 -20.07 15.72 6.41
N ALA A 508 -20.80 16.57 7.12
CA ALA A 508 -21.99 17.24 6.61
C ALA A 508 -21.60 18.49 5.82
N TYR A 509 -21.37 18.33 4.53
CA TYR A 509 -20.64 19.33 3.73
C TYR A 509 -21.41 20.65 3.55
N GLN A 510 -22.76 20.66 3.55
CA GLN A 510 -23.51 21.93 3.48
C GLN A 510 -23.57 22.68 4.82
N GLN A 511 -23.34 21.98 5.92
CA GLN A 511 -23.38 22.56 7.27
C GLN A 511 -21.98 22.89 7.79
N ASN A 512 -20.94 22.56 7.02
CA ASN A 512 -19.54 22.65 7.43
C ASN A 512 -19.34 22.09 8.85
N ARG A 513 -19.80 20.85 9.05
CA ARG A 513 -19.76 20.15 10.33
C ARG A 513 -19.21 18.74 10.12
N THR A 514 -18.21 18.40 10.93
CA THR A 514 -17.55 17.10 10.89
C THR A 514 -17.56 16.47 12.27
N ILE A 515 -17.83 15.17 12.35
CA ILE A 515 -17.70 14.36 13.57
C ILE A 515 -16.95 13.07 13.27
N TYR A 516 -16.32 12.47 14.27
CA TYR A 516 -15.81 11.11 14.18
C TYR A 516 -16.67 10.20 15.04
N VAL A 517 -16.78 8.94 14.62
CA VAL A 517 -17.46 7.88 15.35
C VAL A 517 -16.43 6.81 15.64
N GLU A 518 -16.28 6.50 16.92
CA GLU A 518 -15.48 5.38 17.43
C GLU A 518 -16.46 4.43 18.12
N HIS A 519 -16.42 3.17 17.73
CA HIS A 519 -17.30 2.17 18.31
C HIS A 519 -16.67 1.62 19.58
N SER A 520 -17.46 1.54 20.65
CA SER A 520 -16.96 1.03 21.92
C SER A 520 -16.89 -0.50 21.88
N ASN A 521 -16.13 -1.09 22.81
CA ASN A 521 -16.11 -2.53 22.94
C ASN A 521 -17.50 -3.04 23.37
N ILE A 522 -17.93 -4.15 22.80
CA ILE A 522 -19.18 -4.81 23.19
C ILE A 522 -18.91 -5.58 24.48
N THR A 523 -19.24 -4.98 25.63
CA THR A 523 -18.95 -5.54 26.97
C THR A 523 -20.15 -6.23 27.60
N SER A 524 -21.33 -6.10 26.99
CA SER A 524 -22.59 -6.66 27.49
C SER A 524 -23.28 -7.52 26.43
N ARG A 525 -24.36 -8.18 26.84
CA ARG A 525 -25.15 -9.04 25.97
C ARG A 525 -25.79 -8.25 24.83
N VAL A 526 -25.66 -8.76 23.61
CA VAL A 526 -26.35 -8.25 22.43
C VAL A 526 -27.80 -8.74 22.42
N ILE A 527 -28.75 -7.81 22.31
CA ILE A 527 -30.19 -8.07 22.23
C ILE A 527 -30.67 -7.82 20.80
N VAL A 528 -31.42 -8.78 20.24
CA VAL A 528 -31.97 -8.70 18.88
C VAL A 528 -33.43 -8.27 18.94
N HIS A 529 -33.73 -7.11 18.37
CA HIS A 529 -35.08 -6.57 18.21
C HIS A 529 -35.52 -6.72 16.75
N ARG A 530 -36.28 -7.77 16.48
CA ARG A 530 -36.88 -8.02 15.17
C ARG A 530 -37.91 -6.95 14.83
N ASN A 531 -38.06 -6.65 13.55
CA ASN A 531 -39.09 -5.75 13.01
C ASN A 531 -39.16 -4.38 13.71
N THR A 532 -38.00 -3.88 14.14
CA THR A 532 -37.83 -2.66 14.93
C THR A 532 -36.82 -1.74 14.24
N PRO A 533 -37.07 -0.43 14.16
CA PRO A 533 -38.32 0.26 14.49
C PRO A 533 -39.44 0.04 13.45
N THR A 534 -39.15 -0.61 12.32
CA THR A 534 -40.14 -0.90 11.28
C THR A 534 -40.04 -2.36 10.84
N ARG A 535 -41.07 -2.85 10.13
CA ARG A 535 -41.18 -4.25 9.68
C ARG A 535 -40.06 -4.71 8.73
N ILE A 536 -39.32 -3.78 8.13
CA ILE A 536 -38.21 -4.06 7.22
C ILE A 536 -36.84 -3.92 7.92
N GLN A 537 -36.82 -3.80 9.24
CA GLN A 537 -35.62 -3.57 10.04
C GLN A 537 -35.47 -4.59 11.17
N THR A 538 -34.25 -5.03 11.42
CA THR A 538 -33.87 -5.72 12.64
C THR A 538 -32.80 -4.90 13.36
N THR A 539 -33.00 -4.57 14.63
CA THR A 539 -32.06 -3.78 15.43
C THR A 539 -31.32 -4.65 16.43
N LEU A 540 -29.99 -4.51 16.49
CA LEU A 540 -29.13 -5.08 17.51
C LEU A 540 -28.82 -3.99 18.54
N ARG A 541 -28.98 -4.28 19.84
CA ARG A 541 -28.63 -3.36 20.93
C ARG A 541 -27.65 -3.99 21.88
N TRP A 542 -26.71 -3.19 22.37
CA TRP A 542 -25.73 -3.61 23.36
C TRP A 542 -25.37 -2.43 24.28
N ASN A 543 -24.48 -2.69 25.22
CA ASN A 543 -24.03 -1.76 26.27
C ASN A 543 -25.22 -1.09 26.97
N GLU A 544 -26.07 -1.92 27.56
CA GLU A 544 -27.27 -1.49 28.28
C GLU A 544 -28.28 -0.70 27.43
N ASN A 545 -28.27 -0.91 26.11
CA ASN A 545 -29.06 -0.22 25.09
C ASN A 545 -28.58 1.20 24.75
N GLU A 546 -27.37 1.58 25.15
CA GLU A 546 -26.77 2.86 24.77
C GLU A 546 -26.32 2.88 23.30
N GLU A 547 -26.01 1.72 22.73
CA GLU A 547 -25.62 1.61 21.32
C GLU A 547 -26.60 0.69 20.56
N GLU A 548 -26.97 1.10 19.33
CA GLU A 548 -27.82 0.32 18.46
C GLU A 548 -27.33 0.27 17.00
N LEU A 549 -27.47 -0.90 16.38
CA LEU A 549 -27.22 -1.12 14.97
C LEU A 549 -28.49 -1.63 14.32
N SER A 550 -29.14 -0.79 13.51
CA SER A 550 -30.34 -1.20 12.78
C SER A 550 -29.97 -1.70 11.38
N LEU A 551 -30.37 -2.92 11.05
CA LEU A 551 -30.19 -3.58 9.75
C LEU A 551 -31.47 -3.41 8.93
N ARG A 552 -31.50 -2.44 8.02
CA ARG A 552 -32.68 -2.17 7.16
C ARG A 552 -32.54 -2.81 5.80
N ILE A 553 -33.49 -3.67 5.42
CA ILE A 553 -33.52 -4.24 4.07
C ILE A 553 -34.00 -3.17 3.08
N LYS A 554 -33.29 -3.02 1.96
CA LYS A 554 -33.68 -2.15 0.84
C LYS A 554 -33.33 -2.75 -0.51
N PHE A 555 -34.04 -2.35 -1.55
CA PHE A 555 -33.62 -2.57 -2.93
C PHE A 555 -32.47 -1.61 -3.30
N SER A 556 -31.54 -2.05 -4.14
CA SER A 556 -30.43 -1.22 -4.61
C SER A 556 -30.84 -0.14 -5.61
N GLY A 557 -32.09 -0.15 -6.09
CA GLY A 557 -32.68 0.85 -6.99
C GLY A 557 -34.13 1.12 -6.61
N GLY A 558 -34.70 2.21 -7.13
CA GLY A 558 -36.10 2.58 -6.86
C GLY A 558 -37.10 1.63 -7.54
N HIS A 559 -38.33 1.61 -7.04
CA HIS A 559 -39.42 0.72 -7.49
C HIS A 559 -39.64 0.70 -9.01
N SER A 560 -39.38 1.81 -9.71
CA SER A 560 -39.49 1.93 -11.17
C SER A 560 -38.52 1.05 -11.97
N HIS A 561 -37.56 0.39 -11.31
CA HIS A 561 -36.52 -0.40 -11.95
C HIS A 561 -36.72 -1.93 -11.84
N GLY A 562 -37.89 -2.39 -11.36
CA GLY A 562 -38.18 -3.81 -11.12
C GLY A 562 -37.39 -4.40 -9.95
N TRP A 563 -37.18 -5.72 -9.94
CA TRP A 563 -36.36 -6.39 -8.92
C TRP A 563 -34.91 -5.92 -8.99
N ARG A 564 -34.31 -5.62 -7.83
CA ARG A 564 -32.92 -5.19 -7.68
C ARG A 564 -32.30 -5.86 -6.45
N VAL A 565 -30.97 -5.90 -6.37
CA VAL A 565 -30.27 -6.59 -5.27
C VAL A 565 -30.67 -5.98 -3.92
N CYS A 566 -31.09 -6.84 -2.98
CA CYS A 566 -31.38 -6.42 -1.61
C CYS A 566 -30.07 -6.13 -0.86
N LYS A 567 -29.97 -4.95 -0.25
CA LYS A 567 -28.87 -4.49 0.60
C LYS A 567 -29.39 -4.21 2.01
N ILE A 568 -28.48 -4.22 2.97
CA ILE A 568 -28.80 -3.86 4.36
C ILE A 568 -28.16 -2.53 4.69
N ASP A 569 -28.94 -1.51 5.06
CA ASP A 569 -28.38 -0.30 5.63
C ASP A 569 -28.12 -0.52 7.12
N CYS A 570 -26.84 -0.46 7.49
CA CYS A 570 -26.39 -0.50 8.88
C CYS A 570 -26.47 0.89 9.48
N VAL A 571 -27.51 1.20 10.25
CA VAL A 571 -27.76 2.54 10.78
C VAL A 571 -27.36 2.59 12.25
N ASN A 572 -26.33 3.40 12.55
CA ASN A 572 -25.90 3.69 13.91
C ASN A 572 -26.55 4.99 14.41
N SER A 573 -26.83 5.06 15.71
CA SER A 573 -27.36 6.25 16.40
C SER A 573 -26.72 6.43 17.75
#